data_AF-A0A352GND8-F1
#
_entry.id   AF-A0A352GND8-F1
#
_cell.length_a   1.000
_cell.length_b   1.000
_cell.length_c   1.000
_cell.angle_alpha   90.00
_cell.angle_beta   90.00
_cell.angle_gamma   90.00
#
_symmetry.space_group_name_H-M   'P 1'
#
loop_
_entity.id
_entity.type
_entity.pdbx_description
1 polymer ?
#
loop_
_entity_poly.entity_id
_entity_poly.type
_entity_poly.pdbx_seq_one_letter_code
_entity_poly.pdbx_strand_id
1 'polypeptide(L)'
;TFAGYDPFLALRPAAVYHALVPRPVHRLFRCLADLLPISQKNMSLDFKLRRTLQGLEYGPALWNPAWLAPLEANDIADLFNEPVRPDDLYSEAIDLWQSSDNPSAVDRSMEFFGNFYLSDGVLTKVDRASMAHGLEVRAVYLDNDLVDFVRRLPADYKLSANRRKIVLKKALEGLLPNDILNRPKKGFGIPLQTWLNHIDFDTQTGGLSTLDSKVVDARITAHRAGRADHRLFLWSWRALQPFLNPARAAS
;
A
#
# COMPACT_ATOMS: atom_id res chain seq x y z
N THR A 1 10.80 10.29 -7.11
CA THR A 1 11.34 9.64 -5.87
C THR A 1 12.60 8.84 -6.23
N PHE A 2 13.33 8.28 -5.26
CA PHE A 2 14.55 7.48 -5.51
C PHE A 2 14.31 5.95 -5.56
N ALA A 3 13.12 5.48 -5.93
CA ALA A 3 12.78 4.05 -6.01
C ALA A 3 13.07 3.25 -4.71
N GLY A 4 12.67 3.79 -3.56
CA GLY A 4 13.07 3.26 -2.25
C GLY A 4 12.20 2.14 -1.66
N TYR A 5 11.03 1.85 -2.22
CA TYR A 5 10.04 0.92 -1.67
C TYR A 5 10.10 -0.47 -2.32
N ASP A 6 9.59 -1.49 -1.61
CA ASP A 6 9.58 -2.89 -2.07
C ASP A 6 8.83 -3.09 -3.41
N PRO A 7 7.67 -2.44 -3.68
CA PRO A 7 6.95 -2.58 -4.95
C PRO A 7 7.80 -2.33 -6.20
N PHE A 8 8.77 -1.41 -6.14
CA PHE A 8 9.64 -1.16 -7.29
C PHE A 8 10.51 -2.37 -7.66
N LEU A 9 10.98 -3.14 -6.68
CA LEU A 9 11.72 -4.38 -6.92
C LEU A 9 10.82 -5.49 -7.47
N ALA A 10 9.53 -5.46 -7.14
CA ALA A 10 8.56 -6.45 -7.59
C ALA A 10 8.15 -6.28 -9.06
N LEU A 11 8.33 -5.10 -9.66
CA LEU A 11 7.87 -4.80 -11.04
C LEU A 11 8.44 -5.74 -12.11
N ARG A 12 9.76 -5.97 -12.10
CA ARG A 12 10.40 -6.86 -13.11
C ARG A 12 9.93 -8.32 -12.94
N PRO A 13 9.99 -8.93 -11.73
CA PRO A 13 9.39 -10.25 -11.50
C PRO A 13 7.89 -10.32 -11.84
N ALA A 14 7.13 -9.28 -11.52
CA ALA A 14 5.71 -9.19 -11.81
C ALA A 14 5.42 -9.24 -13.32
N ALA A 15 6.20 -8.52 -14.13
CA ALA A 15 6.07 -8.55 -15.59
C ALA A 15 6.36 -9.94 -16.16
N VAL A 16 7.42 -10.60 -15.68
CA VAL A 16 7.75 -11.97 -16.09
C VAL A 16 6.63 -12.94 -15.69
N TYR A 17 6.14 -12.84 -14.45
CA TYR A 17 5.04 -13.67 -13.97
C TYR A 17 3.78 -13.47 -14.80
N HIS A 18 3.39 -12.21 -15.05
CA HIS A 18 2.18 -11.87 -15.79
C HIS A 18 2.22 -12.37 -17.24
N ALA A 19 3.41 -12.37 -17.87
CA ALA A 19 3.60 -12.89 -19.22
C ALA A 19 3.56 -14.43 -19.29
N LEU A 20 4.01 -15.13 -18.24
CA LEU A 20 4.22 -16.58 -18.27
C LEU A 20 3.13 -17.39 -17.58
N VAL A 21 2.37 -16.81 -16.64
CA VAL A 21 1.44 -17.53 -15.78
C VAL A 21 -0.01 -17.30 -16.23
N PRO A 22 -0.70 -18.32 -16.78
CA PRO A 22 -2.11 -18.20 -17.15
C PRO A 22 -3.03 -18.03 -15.94
N ARG A 23 -4.20 -17.39 -16.15
CA ARG A 23 -5.20 -17.13 -15.09
C ARG A 23 -5.59 -18.37 -14.23
N PRO A 24 -5.80 -19.58 -14.79
CA PRO A 24 -6.11 -20.75 -13.96
C PRO A 24 -4.98 -21.11 -12.99
N VAL A 25 -3.73 -20.96 -13.41
CA VAL A 25 -2.54 -21.22 -12.58
C VAL A 25 -2.39 -20.12 -11.53
N HIS A 26 -2.66 -18.86 -11.88
CA HIS A 26 -2.69 -17.76 -10.92
C HIS A 26 -3.71 -18.02 -9.80
N ARG A 27 -4.93 -18.46 -10.13
CA ARG A 27 -5.97 -18.83 -9.15
C ARG A 27 -5.51 -19.96 -8.23
N LEU A 28 -4.80 -20.96 -8.77
CA LEU A 28 -4.20 -22.01 -7.95
C LEU A 28 -3.17 -21.42 -6.96
N PHE A 29 -2.27 -20.56 -7.42
CA PHE A 29 -1.30 -19.91 -6.55
C PHE A 29 -1.94 -19.03 -5.47
N ARG A 30 -3.04 -18.33 -5.79
CA ARG A 30 -3.86 -17.60 -4.83
C ARG A 30 -4.43 -18.53 -3.75
N CYS A 31 -5.07 -19.62 -4.16
CA CYS A 31 -5.61 -20.62 -3.24
C CYS A 31 -4.52 -21.23 -2.34
N LEU A 32 -3.37 -21.61 -2.91
CA LEU A 32 -2.24 -22.14 -2.15
C LEU A 32 -1.65 -21.13 -1.17
N ALA A 33 -1.54 -19.86 -1.59
CA ALA A 33 -1.12 -18.79 -0.68
C ALA A 33 -2.10 -18.62 0.47
N ASP A 34 -3.39 -18.90 0.25
CA ASP A 34 -4.41 -18.79 1.27
C ASP A 34 -4.33 -19.85 2.37
N LEU A 35 -3.68 -20.98 2.07
CA LEU A 35 -3.37 -22.05 3.03
C LEU A 35 -2.16 -21.75 3.92
N LEU A 36 -1.35 -20.74 3.59
CA LEU A 36 -0.15 -20.44 4.38
C LEU A 36 -0.51 -19.92 5.78
N PRO A 37 0.24 -20.30 6.82
CA PRO A 37 0.00 -19.82 8.17
C PRO A 37 0.18 -18.31 8.24
N ILE A 38 -0.70 -17.65 8.99
CA ILE A 38 -0.70 -16.19 9.13
C ILE A 38 0.36 -15.79 10.14
N SER A 39 1.31 -14.98 9.68
CA SER A 39 2.33 -14.44 10.58
C SER A 39 1.84 -13.18 11.27
N GLN A 40 2.16 -13.07 12.57
CA GLN A 40 1.91 -11.86 13.35
C GLN A 40 2.99 -10.78 13.13
N LYS A 41 4.06 -11.09 12.39
CA LYS A 41 5.18 -10.16 12.17
C LYS A 41 4.76 -9.08 11.18
N ASN A 42 5.23 -7.85 11.42
CA ASN A 42 5.03 -6.76 10.46
C ASN A 42 5.82 -7.05 9.17
N MET A 43 5.18 -6.93 8.00
CA MET A 43 5.76 -7.24 6.69
C MET A 43 6.35 -8.67 6.59
N SER A 44 5.61 -9.64 7.10
CA SER A 44 5.95 -11.06 6.96
C SER A 44 5.94 -11.55 5.51
N LEU A 45 6.55 -12.71 5.27
CA LEU A 45 6.66 -13.27 3.92
C LEU A 45 5.29 -13.69 3.36
N ASP A 46 4.43 -14.28 4.19
CA ASP A 46 3.06 -14.64 3.82
C ASP A 46 2.25 -13.41 3.41
N PHE A 47 2.34 -12.32 4.18
CA PHE A 47 1.69 -11.05 3.86
C PHE A 47 2.18 -10.50 2.52
N LYS A 48 3.51 -10.45 2.31
CA LYS A 48 4.09 -9.97 1.05
C LYS A 48 3.66 -10.83 -0.13
N LEU A 49 3.61 -12.15 0.04
CA LEU A 49 3.22 -13.08 -1.03
C LEU A 49 1.75 -12.89 -1.43
N ARG A 50 0.82 -12.98 -0.46
CA ARG A 50 -0.62 -12.80 -0.71
C ARG A 50 -0.89 -11.46 -1.39
N ARG A 51 -0.27 -10.39 -0.90
CA ARG A 51 -0.41 -9.05 -1.46
C ARG A 51 0.21 -8.90 -2.85
N THR A 52 1.34 -9.56 -3.11
CA THR A 52 1.93 -9.58 -4.44
C THR A 52 0.98 -10.27 -5.42
N LEU A 53 0.47 -11.45 -5.05
CA LEU A 53 -0.48 -12.22 -5.86
C LEU A 53 -1.79 -11.45 -6.11
N GLN A 54 -2.33 -10.77 -5.10
CA GLN A 54 -3.49 -9.88 -5.23
C GLN A 54 -3.31 -8.87 -6.38
N GLY A 55 -2.17 -8.17 -6.45
CA GLY A 55 -1.97 -7.21 -7.54
C GLY A 55 -1.72 -7.88 -8.90
N LEU A 56 -1.16 -9.09 -8.92
CA LEU A 56 -0.88 -9.85 -10.15
C LEU A 56 -2.14 -10.42 -10.83
N GLU A 57 -3.30 -10.37 -10.17
CA GLU A 57 -4.61 -10.62 -10.80
C GLU A 57 -4.87 -9.60 -11.94
N TYR A 58 -4.28 -8.41 -11.82
CA TYR A 58 -4.49 -7.29 -12.73
C TYR A 58 -3.30 -7.02 -13.67
N GLY A 59 -3.54 -6.14 -14.65
CA GLY A 59 -2.49 -5.62 -15.53
C GLY A 59 -1.59 -4.57 -14.85
N PRO A 60 -0.47 -4.19 -15.49
CA PRO A 60 0.56 -3.32 -14.90
C PRO A 60 0.06 -1.98 -14.34
N ALA A 61 -0.95 -1.38 -14.98
CA ALA A 61 -1.57 -0.13 -14.53
C ALA A 61 -2.15 -0.23 -13.11
N LEU A 62 -2.57 -1.43 -12.70
CA LEU A 62 -3.25 -1.69 -11.44
C LEU A 62 -2.35 -2.31 -10.36
N TRP A 63 -1.09 -2.66 -10.68
CA TRP A 63 -0.21 -3.29 -9.69
C TRP A 63 0.03 -2.42 -8.46
N ASN A 64 0.46 -1.17 -8.64
CA ASN A 64 0.72 -0.27 -7.52
C ASN A 64 -0.54 0.02 -6.68
N PRO A 65 -1.68 0.44 -7.26
CA PRO A 65 -2.88 0.67 -6.45
C PRO A 65 -3.35 -0.61 -5.75
N ALA A 66 -3.37 -1.77 -6.40
CA ALA A 66 -3.76 -3.02 -5.75
C ALA A 66 -2.79 -3.44 -4.63
N TRP A 67 -1.48 -3.33 -4.84
CA TRP A 67 -0.47 -3.62 -3.82
C TRP A 67 -0.45 -2.63 -2.66
N LEU A 68 -1.06 -1.45 -2.81
CA LEU A 68 -1.15 -0.43 -1.75
C LEU A 68 -2.55 -0.31 -1.15
N ALA A 69 -3.57 -0.85 -1.81
CA ALA A 69 -4.95 -0.84 -1.33
C ALA A 69 -5.09 -1.61 -0.01
N PRO A 70 -5.85 -1.09 0.97
CA PRO A 70 -6.16 -1.81 2.19
C PRO A 70 -7.08 -3.01 1.95
N LEU A 71 -7.89 -2.97 0.89
CA LEU A 71 -8.95 -3.90 0.54
C LEU A 71 -8.93 -4.24 -0.94
N GLU A 72 -9.37 -5.46 -1.29
CA GLU A 72 -9.66 -5.86 -2.66
C GLU A 72 -11.02 -5.30 -3.11
N ALA A 73 -11.25 -5.18 -4.43
CA ALA A 73 -12.54 -4.71 -4.95
C ALA A 73 -13.70 -5.59 -4.47
N ASN A 74 -13.50 -6.91 -4.38
CA ASN A 74 -14.48 -7.85 -3.84
C ASN A 74 -14.75 -7.62 -2.34
N ASP A 75 -13.73 -7.26 -1.56
CA ASP A 75 -13.92 -6.93 -0.14
C ASP A 75 -14.82 -5.71 0.04
N ILE A 76 -14.64 -4.70 -0.82
CA ILE A 76 -15.46 -3.48 -0.81
C ILE A 76 -16.88 -3.83 -1.27
N ALA A 77 -17.01 -4.66 -2.32
CA ALA A 77 -18.30 -5.08 -2.81
C ALA A 77 -19.11 -5.84 -1.75
N ASP A 78 -18.47 -6.77 -1.05
CA ASP A 78 -19.09 -7.51 0.07
C ASP A 78 -19.48 -6.58 1.22
N LEU A 79 -18.64 -5.57 1.53
CA LEU A 79 -18.90 -4.64 2.62
C LEU A 79 -20.12 -3.74 2.35
N PHE A 80 -20.27 -3.25 1.11
CA PHE A 80 -21.34 -2.33 0.71
C PHE A 80 -22.55 -3.02 0.06
N ASN A 81 -22.49 -4.34 -0.12
CA ASN A 81 -23.49 -5.13 -0.84
C ASN A 81 -23.78 -4.57 -2.26
N GLU A 82 -22.75 -4.03 -2.91
CA GLU A 82 -22.83 -3.40 -4.22
C GLU A 82 -21.65 -3.86 -5.09
N PRO A 83 -21.86 -4.16 -6.39
CA PRO A 83 -20.77 -4.61 -7.25
C PRO A 83 -19.77 -3.48 -7.49
N VAL A 84 -18.49 -3.73 -7.19
CA VAL A 84 -17.39 -2.77 -7.43
C VAL A 84 -16.53 -3.28 -8.58
N ARG A 85 -16.40 -2.46 -9.63
CA ARG A 85 -15.52 -2.75 -10.76
C ARG A 85 -14.12 -2.17 -10.47
N PRO A 86 -13.04 -2.97 -10.58
CA PRO A 86 -11.68 -2.47 -10.35
C PRO A 86 -11.30 -1.28 -11.24
N ASP A 87 -11.78 -1.27 -12.49
CA ASP A 87 -11.50 -0.17 -13.43
C ASP A 87 -12.13 1.16 -12.97
N ASP A 88 -13.31 1.09 -12.35
CA ASP A 88 -14.00 2.27 -11.82
C ASP A 88 -13.33 2.71 -10.49
N LEU A 89 -12.97 1.74 -9.63
CA LEU A 89 -12.32 1.98 -8.34
C LEU A 89 -10.93 2.62 -8.46
N TYR A 90 -10.19 2.28 -9.52
CA TYR A 90 -8.81 2.71 -9.73
C TYR A 90 -8.65 3.59 -10.97
N SER A 91 -9.74 4.20 -11.45
CA SER A 91 -9.79 5.03 -12.67
C SER A 91 -8.67 6.07 -12.72
N GLU A 92 -8.50 6.86 -11.66
CA GLU A 92 -7.45 7.89 -11.59
C GLU A 92 -6.03 7.31 -11.71
N ALA A 93 -5.79 6.13 -11.12
CA ALA A 93 -4.50 5.46 -11.21
C ALA A 93 -4.25 4.89 -12.62
N ILE A 94 -5.30 4.40 -13.27
CA ILE A 94 -5.27 3.94 -14.66
C ILE A 94 -4.98 5.12 -15.59
N ASP A 95 -5.68 6.24 -15.41
CA ASP A 95 -5.52 7.45 -16.23
C ASP A 95 -4.11 8.02 -16.10
N LEU A 96 -3.55 8.06 -14.87
CA LEU A 96 -2.16 8.44 -14.66
C LEU A 96 -1.18 7.50 -15.38
N TRP A 97 -1.44 6.19 -15.33
CA TRP A 97 -0.58 5.21 -16.00
C TRP A 97 -0.63 5.35 -17.53
N GLN A 98 -1.80 5.63 -18.09
CA GLN A 98 -2.02 5.73 -19.53
C GLN A 98 -1.53 7.06 -20.11
N SER A 99 -1.66 8.15 -19.36
CA SER A 99 -1.20 9.50 -19.77
C SER A 99 0.32 9.70 -19.67
N SER A 100 1.04 8.78 -19.02
CA SER A 100 2.49 8.87 -18.86
C SER A 100 3.25 8.43 -20.10
N ASP A 101 4.03 9.35 -20.69
CA ASP A 101 4.92 9.08 -21.83
C ASP A 101 6.17 8.27 -21.44
N ASN A 102 6.38 7.99 -20.15
CA ASN A 102 7.56 7.25 -19.70
C ASN A 102 7.49 5.78 -20.13
N PRO A 103 8.49 5.25 -20.86
CA PRO A 103 8.50 3.83 -21.28
C PRO A 103 8.82 2.87 -20.12
N SER A 104 9.35 3.41 -19.02
CA SER A 104 9.80 2.65 -17.86
C SER A 104 8.66 2.46 -16.86
N ALA A 105 8.26 1.20 -16.64
CA ALA A 105 7.30 0.84 -15.60
C ALA A 105 7.74 1.31 -14.20
N VAL A 106 9.05 1.42 -13.95
CA VAL A 106 9.59 1.95 -12.70
C VAL A 106 9.26 3.43 -12.56
N ASP A 107 9.45 4.22 -13.62
CA ASP A 107 9.18 5.66 -13.60
C ASP A 107 7.69 5.94 -13.48
N ARG A 108 6.84 5.24 -14.24
CA ARG A 108 5.37 5.29 -14.07
C ARG A 108 4.93 4.93 -12.65
N SER A 109 5.56 3.91 -12.05
CA SER A 109 5.29 3.54 -10.66
C SER A 109 5.74 4.63 -9.69
N MET A 110 6.85 5.32 -9.94
CA MET A 110 7.27 6.44 -9.09
C MET A 110 6.33 7.64 -9.21
N GLU A 111 5.75 7.88 -10.38
CA GLU A 111 4.71 8.89 -10.60
C GLU A 111 3.47 8.56 -9.79
N PHE A 112 3.00 7.30 -9.82
CA PHE A 112 1.93 6.84 -8.94
C PHE A 112 2.24 7.11 -7.46
N PHE A 113 3.45 6.77 -7.01
CA PHE A 113 3.85 7.00 -5.63
C PHE A 113 3.90 8.49 -5.27
N GLY A 114 4.30 9.34 -6.21
CA GLY A 114 4.30 10.79 -6.03
C GLY A 114 2.90 11.35 -5.87
N ASN A 115 2.00 11.01 -6.80
CA ASN A 115 0.66 11.58 -6.88
C ASN A 115 -0.29 11.03 -5.82
N PHE A 116 -0.21 9.73 -5.48
CA PHE A 116 -1.16 9.10 -4.56
C PHE A 116 -0.52 8.75 -3.22
N TYR A 117 0.50 7.87 -3.20
CA TYR A 117 1.01 7.33 -1.94
C TYR A 117 1.64 8.40 -1.01
N LEU A 118 2.38 9.35 -1.59
CA LEU A 118 2.97 10.45 -0.85
C LEU A 118 1.91 11.50 -0.52
N SER A 119 1.21 12.04 -1.52
CA SER A 119 0.24 13.13 -1.35
C SER A 119 -0.89 12.77 -0.40
N ASP A 120 -1.55 11.63 -0.60
CA ASP A 120 -2.78 11.26 0.13
C ASP A 120 -2.50 10.42 1.38
N GLY A 121 -1.27 9.95 1.53
CA GLY A 121 -0.85 9.07 2.61
C GLY A 121 0.18 9.72 3.51
N VAL A 122 1.44 9.65 3.08
CA VAL A 122 2.59 9.99 3.95
C VAL A 122 2.60 11.47 4.33
N LEU A 123 2.38 12.36 3.37
CA LEU A 123 2.44 13.81 3.58
C LEU A 123 1.27 14.28 4.42
N THR A 124 0.03 13.91 4.07
CA THR A 124 -1.17 14.24 4.87
C THR A 124 -1.02 13.81 6.33
N LYS A 125 -0.49 12.59 6.56
CA LYS A 125 -0.32 12.08 7.92
C LYS A 125 0.68 12.92 8.71
N VAL A 126 1.82 13.24 8.12
CA VAL A 126 2.88 14.03 8.78
C VAL A 126 2.38 15.44 9.06
N ASP A 127 1.75 16.07 8.09
CA ASP A 127 1.20 17.42 8.16
C ASP A 127 0.15 17.56 9.27
N ARG A 128 -0.87 16.68 9.28
CA ARG A 128 -1.91 16.68 10.33
C ARG A 128 -1.33 16.45 11.72
N ALA A 129 -0.38 15.52 11.86
CA ALA A 129 0.24 15.22 13.14
C ALA A 129 1.13 16.37 13.65
N SER A 130 1.88 17.03 12.75
CA SER A 130 2.75 18.14 13.14
C SER A 130 1.96 19.39 13.48
N MET A 131 0.94 19.73 12.68
CA MET A 131 0.09 20.89 12.93
C MET A 131 -0.72 20.77 14.22
N ALA A 132 -1.12 19.56 14.62
CA ALA A 132 -1.75 19.31 15.92
C ALA A 132 -0.88 19.75 17.12
N HIS A 133 0.43 19.91 16.90
CA HIS A 133 1.39 20.38 17.89
C HIS A 133 2.07 21.70 17.49
N GLY A 134 1.52 22.44 16.51
CA GLY A 134 2.08 23.71 16.05
C GLY A 134 3.46 23.60 15.39
N LEU A 135 3.81 22.42 14.86
CA LEU A 135 5.10 22.16 14.21
C LEU A 135 4.97 22.22 12.67
N GLU A 136 5.87 22.96 12.04
CA GLU A 136 6.05 22.97 10.58
C GLU A 136 7.10 21.92 10.19
N VAL A 137 6.71 20.92 9.37
CA VAL A 137 7.62 19.88 8.87
C VAL A 137 7.93 20.14 7.39
N ARG A 138 9.21 20.05 7.02
CA ARG A 138 9.66 20.23 5.62
C ARG A 138 10.10 18.92 4.99
N ALA A 139 9.53 18.60 3.83
CA ALA A 139 9.89 17.43 3.03
C ALA A 139 10.98 17.76 2.00
N VAL A 140 12.23 17.94 2.44
CA VAL A 140 13.36 18.42 1.61
C VAL A 140 13.57 17.59 0.33
N TYR A 141 13.28 16.28 0.36
CA TYR A 141 13.39 15.42 -0.83
C TYR A 141 12.30 15.66 -1.90
N LEU A 142 11.32 16.52 -1.61
CA LEU A 142 10.26 16.95 -2.53
C LEU A 142 10.46 18.38 -3.01
N ASP A 143 11.65 18.95 -2.81
CA ASP A 143 12.05 20.17 -3.51
C ASP A 143 11.89 20.01 -5.02
N ASN A 144 11.32 21.02 -5.69
CA ASN A 144 10.96 20.94 -7.11
C ASN A 144 12.17 20.68 -8.01
N ASP A 145 13.29 21.37 -7.75
CA ASP A 145 14.50 21.21 -8.57
C ASP A 145 15.08 19.81 -8.42
N LEU A 146 15.08 19.29 -7.18
CA LEU A 146 15.52 17.92 -6.92
C LEU A 146 14.61 16.88 -7.57
N VAL A 147 13.29 17.06 -7.49
CA VAL A 147 12.32 16.17 -8.11
C VAL A 147 12.50 16.17 -9.63
N ASP A 148 12.60 17.34 -10.25
CA ASP A 148 12.79 17.50 -11.69
C ASP A 148 14.09 16.86 -12.17
N PHE A 149 15.19 17.07 -11.43
CA PHE A 149 16.45 16.40 -11.70
C PHE A 149 16.31 14.88 -11.66
N VAL A 150 15.73 14.32 -10.58
CA VAL A 150 15.60 12.88 -10.39
C VAL A 150 14.65 12.23 -11.40
N ARG A 151 13.62 12.95 -11.86
CA ARG A 151 12.70 12.47 -12.90
C ARG A 151 13.40 12.29 -14.25
N ARG A 152 14.36 13.16 -14.58
CA ARG A 152 15.12 13.10 -15.85
C ARG A 152 16.16 11.97 -15.86
N LEU A 153 16.55 11.44 -14.70
CA LEU A 153 17.51 10.34 -14.63
C LEU A 153 16.90 9.02 -15.16
N PRO A 154 17.62 8.22 -15.95
CA PRO A 154 17.17 6.88 -16.31
C PRO A 154 16.88 6.01 -15.07
N ALA A 155 15.91 5.10 -15.17
CA ALA A 155 15.49 4.23 -14.07
C ALA A 155 16.65 3.46 -13.41
N ASP A 156 17.63 3.03 -14.19
CA ASP A 156 18.77 2.24 -13.71
C ASP A 156 19.71 3.02 -12.76
N TYR A 157 19.67 4.37 -12.77
CA TYR A 157 20.35 5.19 -11.76
C TYR A 157 19.64 5.17 -10.40
N LYS A 158 18.37 4.75 -10.36
CA LYS A 158 17.53 4.75 -9.15
C LYS A 158 17.37 3.33 -8.60
N LEU A 159 17.27 2.34 -9.49
CA LEU A 159 16.91 0.96 -9.18
C LEU A 159 17.71 -0.05 -10.01
N SER A 160 18.14 -1.15 -9.40
CA SER A 160 18.59 -2.36 -10.09
C SER A 160 17.87 -3.58 -9.51
N ALA A 161 18.16 -4.78 -10.02
CA ALA A 161 17.49 -6.02 -9.62
C ALA A 161 17.42 -6.24 -8.09
N ASN A 162 18.44 -5.83 -7.35
CA ASN A 162 18.53 -5.99 -5.90
C ASN A 162 18.92 -4.72 -5.14
N ARG A 163 19.15 -3.58 -5.83
CA ARG A 163 19.54 -2.32 -5.20
C ARG A 163 18.53 -1.24 -5.47
N ARG A 164 18.24 -0.46 -4.43
CA ARG A 164 17.31 0.67 -4.42
C ARG A 164 18.05 1.94 -4.05
N LYS A 165 17.53 3.08 -4.48
CA LYS A 165 18.08 4.41 -4.16
C LYS A 165 19.54 4.54 -4.57
N ILE A 166 19.93 3.97 -5.71
CA ILE A 166 21.34 3.83 -6.10
C ILE A 166 22.04 5.20 -6.12
N VAL A 167 21.53 6.14 -6.90
CA VAL A 167 22.11 7.50 -7.00
C VAL A 167 22.10 8.24 -5.66
N LEU A 168 21.04 8.09 -4.85
CA LEU A 168 20.97 8.73 -3.53
C LEU A 168 22.01 8.17 -2.56
N LYS A 169 22.18 6.83 -2.54
CA LYS A 169 23.20 6.19 -1.70
C LYS A 169 24.59 6.63 -2.12
N LYS A 170 24.86 6.62 -3.44
CA LYS A 170 26.14 7.05 -4.00
C LYS A 170 26.46 8.51 -3.68
N ALA A 171 25.47 9.40 -3.74
CA ALA A 171 25.64 10.82 -3.41
C ALA A 171 25.93 11.06 -1.91
N LEU A 172 25.60 10.10 -1.03
CA LEU A 172 25.82 10.19 0.41
C LEU A 172 27.00 9.32 0.90
N GLU A 173 27.70 8.64 -0.02
CA GLU A 173 28.93 7.91 0.29
C GLU A 173 29.99 8.87 0.85
N GLY A 174 30.68 8.46 1.92
CA GLY A 174 31.65 9.29 2.63
C GLY A 174 31.04 10.32 3.60
N LEU A 175 29.76 10.67 3.46
CA LEU A 175 29.04 11.55 4.40
C LEU A 175 28.34 10.78 5.52
N LEU A 176 27.88 9.56 5.23
CA LEU A 176 27.20 8.69 6.20
C LEU A 176 27.98 7.38 6.42
N PRO A 177 27.91 6.80 7.63
CA PRO A 177 28.43 5.46 7.88
C PRO A 177 27.83 4.40 6.95
N ASN A 178 28.64 3.42 6.55
CA ASN A 178 28.25 2.38 5.59
C ASN A 178 27.07 1.52 6.08
N ASP A 179 26.95 1.29 7.39
CA ASP A 179 25.83 0.58 7.99
C ASP A 179 24.52 1.36 7.84
N ILE A 180 24.54 2.69 7.96
CA ILE A 180 23.39 3.56 7.70
C ILE A 180 23.02 3.59 6.22
N LEU A 181 24.01 3.72 5.32
CA LEU A 181 23.79 3.73 3.86
C LEU A 181 23.21 2.40 3.36
N ASN A 182 23.66 1.28 3.92
CA ASN A 182 23.25 -0.06 3.49
C ASN A 182 22.07 -0.62 4.28
N ARG A 183 21.60 0.10 5.31
CA ARG A 183 20.44 -0.29 6.11
C ARG A 183 19.21 -0.59 5.22
N PRO A 184 18.50 -1.70 5.46
CA PRO A 184 17.25 -1.99 4.76
C PRO A 184 16.23 -0.86 4.90
N LYS A 185 15.47 -0.59 3.84
CA LYS A 185 14.36 0.38 3.91
C LYS A 185 13.36 -0.11 4.95
N LYS A 186 13.07 0.74 5.93
CA LYS A 186 11.90 0.61 6.80
C LYS A 186 10.81 1.55 6.29
N GLY A 187 9.60 1.03 6.09
CA GLY A 187 8.44 1.84 5.72
C GLY A 187 7.92 2.68 6.89
N PHE A 188 6.83 3.40 6.66
CA PHE A 188 6.09 4.16 7.69
C PHE A 188 4.96 3.35 8.34
N GLY A 189 4.98 2.02 8.17
CA GLY A 189 3.98 1.12 8.74
C GLY A 189 4.11 1.06 10.26
N ILE A 190 2.99 1.21 10.94
CA ILE A 190 2.85 0.94 12.37
C ILE A 190 2.66 -0.57 12.60
N PRO A 191 2.97 -1.11 13.79
CA PRO A 191 2.76 -2.52 14.11
C PRO A 191 1.26 -2.80 14.33
N LEU A 192 0.46 -2.64 13.27
CA LEU A 192 -1.01 -2.76 13.29
C LEU A 192 -1.46 -4.05 13.94
N GLN A 193 -0.83 -5.17 13.56
CA GLN A 193 -1.20 -6.48 14.09
C GLN A 193 -1.18 -6.53 15.63
N THR A 194 -0.18 -5.92 16.25
CA THR A 194 -0.08 -5.85 17.71
C THR A 194 -1.11 -4.89 18.28
N TRP A 195 -1.32 -3.74 17.64
CA TRP A 195 -2.26 -2.72 18.13
C TRP A 195 -3.71 -3.18 18.08
N LEU A 196 -4.13 -3.85 16.99
CA LEU A 196 -5.52 -4.28 16.80
C LEU A 196 -5.97 -5.32 17.84
N ASN A 197 -5.04 -6.05 18.46
CA ASN A 197 -5.35 -6.96 19.58
C ASN A 197 -5.79 -6.22 20.85
N HIS A 198 -5.49 -4.92 20.95
CA HIS A 198 -5.80 -4.07 22.10
C HIS A 198 -6.80 -2.97 21.76
N ILE A 199 -7.36 -2.98 20.54
CA ILE A 199 -8.36 -2.02 20.09
C ILE A 199 -9.74 -2.69 20.14
N ASP A 200 -10.69 -2.00 20.75
CA ASP A 200 -12.10 -2.35 20.65
C ASP A 200 -12.67 -1.86 19.33
N PHE A 201 -13.44 -2.72 18.69
CA PHE A 201 -14.16 -2.40 17.46
C PHE A 201 -15.65 -2.37 17.76
N ASP A 202 -16.29 -1.29 17.36
CA ASP A 202 -17.74 -1.22 17.20
C ASP A 202 -18.13 -1.86 15.86
N THR A 203 -19.22 -2.63 15.83
CA THR A 203 -19.79 -3.21 14.59
C THR A 203 -20.94 -2.38 14.04
N GLN A 204 -21.35 -1.32 14.73
CA GLN A 204 -22.42 -0.44 14.28
C GLN A 204 -22.03 0.31 13.00
N THR A 205 -22.97 0.37 12.07
CA THR A 205 -22.79 0.97 10.74
C THR A 205 -23.33 2.40 10.66
N GLY A 206 -23.67 3.02 11.79
CA GLY A 206 -24.19 4.39 11.84
C GLY A 206 -25.53 4.59 11.11
N GLY A 207 -26.30 3.51 10.90
CA GLY A 207 -27.56 3.56 10.15
C GLY A 207 -27.42 3.56 8.63
N LEU A 208 -26.20 3.42 8.09
CA LEU A 208 -25.99 3.20 6.66
C LEU A 208 -26.47 1.78 6.29
N SER A 209 -27.55 1.71 5.54
CA SER A 209 -28.19 0.45 5.11
C SER A 209 -27.35 -0.36 4.12
N THR A 210 -26.39 0.27 3.44
CA THR A 210 -25.49 -0.38 2.49
C THR A 210 -24.36 -1.13 3.18
N LEU A 211 -23.97 -0.76 4.40
CA LEU A 211 -22.89 -1.43 5.12
C LEU A 211 -23.40 -2.68 5.84
N ASP A 212 -22.80 -3.84 5.56
CA ASP A 212 -23.15 -5.09 6.24
C ASP A 212 -22.33 -5.28 7.53
N SER A 213 -22.99 -5.11 8.68
CA SER A 213 -22.40 -5.32 10.01
C SER A 213 -21.95 -6.76 10.26
N LYS A 214 -22.55 -7.76 9.58
CA LYS A 214 -22.15 -9.16 9.69
C LYS A 214 -20.78 -9.41 9.08
N VAL A 215 -20.46 -8.74 7.96
CA VAL A 215 -19.15 -8.81 7.31
C VAL A 215 -18.08 -8.25 8.25
N VAL A 216 -18.37 -7.13 8.91
CA VAL A 216 -17.47 -6.51 9.89
C VAL A 216 -17.20 -7.46 11.06
N ASP A 217 -18.26 -8.00 11.67
CA ASP A 217 -18.16 -8.89 12.84
C ASP A 217 -17.43 -10.20 12.51
N ALA A 218 -17.70 -10.78 11.33
CA ALA A 218 -17.00 -11.96 10.83
C ALA A 218 -15.48 -11.70 10.66
N ARG A 219 -15.11 -10.54 10.09
CA ARG A 219 -13.69 -10.16 9.90
C ARG A 219 -12.99 -9.88 11.23
N ILE A 220 -13.63 -9.21 12.19
CA ILE A 220 -13.11 -9.02 13.55
C ILE A 220 -12.84 -10.39 14.20
N THR A 221 -13.83 -11.27 14.17
CA THR A 221 -13.77 -12.59 14.80
C THR A 221 -12.67 -13.46 14.17
N ALA A 222 -12.61 -13.51 12.84
CA ALA A 222 -11.58 -14.27 12.12
C ALA A 222 -10.16 -13.74 12.40
N HIS A 223 -10.01 -12.42 12.51
CA HIS A 223 -8.71 -11.81 12.82
C HIS A 223 -8.25 -12.10 14.24
N ARG A 224 -9.11 -11.91 15.24
CA ARG A 224 -8.81 -12.20 16.65
C ARG A 224 -8.52 -13.67 16.88
N ALA A 225 -9.17 -14.56 16.14
CA ALA A 225 -8.90 -15.99 16.17
C ALA A 225 -7.62 -16.42 15.41
N GLY A 226 -6.90 -15.48 14.78
CA GLY A 226 -5.70 -15.76 14.00
C GLY A 226 -5.94 -16.57 12.72
N ARG A 227 -7.20 -16.65 12.26
CA ARG A 227 -7.61 -17.42 11.06
C ARG A 227 -7.49 -16.61 9.77
N ALA A 228 -7.48 -15.27 9.86
CA ALA A 228 -7.31 -14.37 8.73
C ALA A 228 -6.55 -13.08 9.12
N ASP A 229 -5.78 -12.53 8.18
CA ASP A 229 -5.14 -11.22 8.35
C ASP A 229 -6.01 -10.10 7.77
N HIS A 230 -6.91 -9.55 8.59
CA HIS A 230 -7.75 -8.40 8.25
C HIS A 230 -7.21 -7.08 8.79
N ARG A 231 -5.89 -6.96 9.06
CA ARG A 231 -5.37 -5.77 9.77
C ARG A 231 -5.66 -4.45 9.08
N LEU A 232 -5.63 -4.43 7.75
CA LEU A 232 -5.87 -3.21 6.97
C LEU A 232 -7.37 -2.87 6.93
N PHE A 233 -8.23 -3.88 6.75
CA PHE A 233 -9.68 -3.72 6.87
C PHE A 233 -10.06 -3.14 8.23
N LEU A 234 -9.59 -3.75 9.32
CA LEU A 234 -9.95 -3.33 10.67
C LEU A 234 -9.43 -1.94 11.03
N TRP A 235 -8.25 -1.58 10.53
CA TRP A 235 -7.73 -0.23 10.69
C TRP A 235 -8.58 0.79 9.92
N SER A 236 -8.93 0.52 8.67
CA SER A 236 -9.84 1.36 7.88
C SER A 236 -11.21 1.50 8.54
N TRP A 237 -11.75 0.39 9.05
CA TRP A 237 -13.02 0.38 9.79
C TRP A 237 -12.96 1.24 11.05
N ARG A 238 -11.91 1.09 11.86
CA ARG A 238 -11.71 1.91 13.06
C ARG A 238 -11.56 3.40 12.75
N ALA A 239 -10.94 3.75 11.63
CA ALA A 239 -10.83 5.12 11.16
C ALA A 239 -12.16 5.70 10.67
N LEU A 240 -13.05 4.86 10.14
CA LEU A 240 -14.38 5.24 9.67
C LEU A 240 -15.39 5.44 10.81
N GLN A 241 -15.26 4.69 11.91
CA GLN A 241 -16.19 4.70 13.04
C GLN A 241 -16.57 6.10 13.58
N PRO A 242 -15.64 7.06 13.80
CA PRO A 242 -16.01 8.40 14.28
C PRO A 242 -16.99 9.14 13.35
N PHE A 243 -16.96 8.83 12.05
CA PHE A 243 -17.85 9.43 11.06
C PHE A 243 -19.21 8.71 11.00
N LEU A 244 -19.24 7.41 11.28
CA LEU A 244 -20.49 6.64 11.34
C LEU A 244 -21.28 6.94 12.62
N ASN A 245 -20.59 7.18 13.73
CA ASN A 245 -21.18 7.45 15.03
C ASN A 245 -20.66 8.76 15.64
N PRO A 246 -21.04 9.94 15.12
CA PRO A 246 -20.50 11.23 15.56
C PRO A 246 -20.73 11.49 17.05
N ALA A 247 -21.88 11.06 17.59
CA ALA A 247 -22.23 11.21 19.00
C ALA A 247 -21.26 10.52 19.97
N ARG A 248 -20.53 9.49 19.49
CA ARG A 248 -19.59 8.70 20.28
C ARG A 248 -18.14 9.19 20.13
N ALA A 249 -17.87 10.03 19.13
CA ALA A 249 -16.53 10.60 18.90
C ALA A 249 -16.23 11.83 19.77
N ALA A 250 -17.26 12.45 20.34
CA ALA A 250 -17.17 13.66 21.18
C ALA A 250 -17.03 13.36 22.69
N SER A 251 -17.03 12.08 23.09
CA SER A 251 -16.87 11.60 24.47
C SER A 251 -15.50 10.95 24.67
#